data_AF-A0AAN6EXE9-F1
#
_entry.id   AF-A0AAN6EXE9-F1
#
_cell.length_a   1.000
_cell.length_b   1.000
_cell.length_c   1.000
_cell.angle_alpha   90.00
_cell.angle_beta   90.00
_cell.angle_gamma   90.00
#
_symmetry.space_group_name_H-M   'P 1'
#
loop_
_entity.id
_entity.type
_entity.pdbx_description
1 polymer ?
#
loop_
_entity_poly.entity_id
_entity_poly.type
_entity_poly.pdbx_seq_one_letter_code
_entity_poly.pdbx_strand_id
1 'polypeptide(L)'
;MSQPLAPRPSQGPDSPEGLAHSRRPRKISTACGACKQRKTKCSGGTPCSACATRRTPCVYDATSDQRRKIANQRNVQELADALLQLERHKQLLGGIIATIRAGDNTANEDLIRVIRSGVDLSQLAAHVRNECRSNIAIQQVYDQIDFNIDGPRELPSPTQVLGGMAPGGELKLTASLTSESSSDIGRNQG
;
A
#
# COMPACT_ATOMS: atom_id res chain seq x y z
N MET A 1 -20.44 -27.28 9.03
CA MET A 1 -20.69 -28.44 8.15
C MET A 1 -20.03 -28.17 6.81
N SER A 2 -18.85 -28.76 6.58
CA SER A 2 -18.03 -28.57 5.40
C SER A 2 -18.50 -29.52 4.30
N GLN A 3 -18.96 -29.01 3.16
CA GLN A 3 -19.32 -29.85 2.02
C GLN A 3 -18.04 -30.39 1.35
N PRO A 4 -17.94 -31.70 1.06
CA PRO A 4 -16.81 -32.25 0.35
C PRO A 4 -16.93 -31.98 -1.16
N LEU A 5 -15.79 -31.66 -1.79
CA LEU A 5 -15.65 -31.48 -3.23
C LEU A 5 -15.86 -32.82 -3.95
N ALA A 6 -16.69 -32.81 -5.01
CA ALA A 6 -16.94 -33.99 -5.84
C ALA A 6 -15.69 -34.43 -6.63
N PRO A 7 -15.48 -35.74 -6.86
CA PRO A 7 -14.31 -36.24 -7.57
C PRO A 7 -14.39 -35.92 -9.07
N ARG A 8 -13.22 -35.70 -9.67
CA ARG A 8 -13.01 -35.39 -11.09
C ARG A 8 -13.39 -36.61 -11.96
N PRO A 9 -14.17 -36.44 -13.05
CA PRO A 9 -14.52 -37.56 -13.91
C PRO A 9 -13.31 -38.02 -14.73
N SER A 10 -13.13 -39.34 -14.78
CA SER A 10 -12.08 -40.07 -15.51
C SER A 10 -12.22 -39.81 -17.03
N GLN A 11 -11.16 -39.31 -17.66
CA GLN A 11 -11.07 -39.24 -19.12
C GLN A 11 -10.51 -40.57 -19.64
N GLY A 12 -11.27 -41.25 -20.51
CA GLY A 12 -10.79 -42.41 -21.27
C GLY A 12 -9.85 -41.99 -22.41
N PRO A 13 -9.02 -42.92 -22.93
CA PRO A 13 -7.96 -42.59 -23.87
C PRO A 13 -8.43 -42.64 -25.34
N ASP A 14 -7.61 -41.99 -26.18
CA ASP A 14 -7.44 -42.13 -27.62
C ASP A 14 -8.36 -41.35 -28.59
N SER A 15 -7.88 -40.19 -29.04
CA SER A 15 -7.60 -39.93 -30.47
C SER A 15 -6.84 -38.60 -30.71
N PRO A 16 -6.06 -38.49 -31.80
CA PRO A 16 -4.91 -37.58 -31.90
C PRO A 16 -5.16 -36.28 -32.68
N GLU A 17 -4.27 -35.31 -32.41
CA GLU A 17 -3.86 -34.15 -33.22
C GLU A 17 -4.86 -33.03 -33.56
N GLY A 18 -4.49 -31.80 -33.17
CA GLY A 18 -5.06 -30.57 -33.70
C GLY A 18 -4.87 -29.38 -32.78
N LEU A 19 -3.86 -28.57 -33.06
CA LEU A 19 -3.53 -27.32 -32.37
C LEU A 19 -4.72 -26.35 -32.30
N ALA A 20 -5.52 -26.46 -31.24
CA ALA A 20 -6.39 -25.39 -30.81
C ALA A 20 -6.20 -25.25 -29.31
N HIS A 21 -5.18 -24.48 -28.91
CA HIS A 21 -5.32 -23.71 -27.68
C HIS A 21 -6.61 -22.94 -27.85
N SER A 22 -7.70 -23.45 -27.27
CA SER A 22 -8.97 -22.75 -27.14
C SER A 22 -8.61 -21.46 -26.41
N ARG A 23 -8.30 -20.43 -27.21
CA ARG A 23 -8.05 -19.08 -26.76
C ARG A 23 -9.40 -18.66 -26.23
N ARG A 24 -9.63 -18.97 -24.95
CA ARG A 24 -10.82 -18.53 -24.22
C ARG A 24 -11.04 -17.08 -24.63
N PRO A 25 -12.24 -16.72 -25.13
CA PRO A 25 -12.48 -15.38 -25.65
C PRO A 25 -12.01 -14.37 -24.61
N ARG A 26 -11.05 -13.51 -24.97
CA ARG A 26 -10.57 -12.48 -24.05
C ARG A 26 -11.80 -11.68 -23.62
N LYS A 27 -12.09 -11.69 -22.31
CA LYS A 27 -13.22 -10.93 -21.76
C LYS A 27 -12.95 -9.46 -22.08
N ILE A 28 -13.74 -8.88 -22.97
CA ILE A 28 -13.64 -7.46 -23.27
C ILE A 28 -14.40 -6.66 -22.22
N SER A 29 -13.80 -5.57 -21.77
CA SER A 29 -14.39 -4.69 -20.77
C SER A 29 -15.37 -3.68 -21.34
N THR A 30 -15.19 -3.33 -22.61
CA THR A 30 -15.86 -2.21 -23.26
C THR A 30 -16.17 -2.62 -24.69
N ALA A 31 -17.43 -2.48 -25.12
CA ALA A 31 -17.81 -2.67 -26.52
C ALA A 31 -17.41 -1.44 -27.36
N CYS A 32 -17.16 -1.62 -28.65
CA CYS A 32 -16.96 -0.49 -29.57
C CYS A 32 -18.23 0.38 -29.67
N GLY A 33 -18.10 1.63 -30.11
CA GLY A 33 -19.21 2.60 -30.19
C GLY A 33 -20.41 2.11 -30.99
N ALA A 34 -20.17 1.47 -32.15
CA ALA A 34 -21.24 0.92 -32.99
C ALA A 34 -22.00 -0.23 -32.32
N CYS A 35 -21.30 -1.14 -31.62
CA CYS A 35 -21.95 -2.22 -30.86
C CYS A 35 -22.71 -1.68 -29.65
N LYS A 36 -22.19 -0.66 -28.95
CA LYS A 36 -22.86 0.03 -27.84
C LYS A 36 -24.18 0.65 -28.31
N GLN A 37 -24.15 1.42 -29.39
CA GLN A 37 -25.33 2.08 -29.96
C GLN A 37 -26.40 1.07 -30.38
N ARG A 38 -25.98 -0.06 -30.96
CA ARG A 38 -26.88 -1.15 -31.41
C ARG A 38 -27.30 -2.12 -30.31
N LYS A 39 -26.77 -1.99 -29.09
CA LYS A 39 -26.99 -2.94 -27.97
C LYS A 39 -26.73 -4.40 -28.36
N THR A 40 -25.69 -4.65 -29.16
CA THR A 40 -25.31 -6.01 -29.63
C THR A 40 -24.01 -6.48 -28.96
N LYS A 41 -23.82 -7.81 -28.90
CA LYS A 41 -22.58 -8.40 -28.36
C LYS A 41 -21.39 -7.99 -29.21
N CYS A 42 -20.43 -7.30 -28.60
CA CYS A 42 -19.15 -6.99 -29.23
C CYS A 42 -18.17 -8.16 -28.99
N SER A 43 -17.48 -8.61 -30.04
CA SER A 43 -16.50 -9.70 -29.93
C SER A 43 -15.13 -9.25 -29.42
N GLY A 44 -14.86 -7.93 -29.41
CA GLY A 44 -13.49 -7.42 -29.26
C GLY A 44 -12.74 -7.40 -30.59
N GLY A 45 -11.57 -6.75 -30.58
CA GLY A 45 -10.72 -6.55 -31.76
C GLY A 45 -11.13 -5.36 -32.63
N THR A 46 -10.23 -4.91 -33.52
CA THR A 46 -10.47 -3.78 -34.42
C THR A 46 -10.18 -4.22 -35.86
N PRO A 47 -11.21 -4.40 -36.71
CA PRO A 47 -12.65 -4.31 -36.42
C PRO A 47 -13.18 -5.54 -35.65
N CYS A 48 -14.18 -5.34 -34.78
CA CYS A 48 -14.89 -6.46 -34.16
C CYS A 48 -15.78 -7.19 -35.18
N SER A 49 -16.12 -8.46 -34.93
CA SER A 49 -16.82 -9.33 -35.90
C SER A 49 -18.14 -8.73 -36.41
N ALA A 50 -18.93 -8.17 -35.49
CA ALA A 50 -20.20 -7.51 -35.83
C ALA A 50 -20.00 -6.28 -36.73
N CYS A 51 -18.93 -5.50 -36.53
CA CYS A 51 -18.61 -4.35 -37.36
C CYS A 51 -18.04 -4.76 -38.72
N ALA A 52 -17.23 -5.83 -38.77
CA ALA A 52 -16.68 -6.38 -40.00
C ALA A 52 -17.79 -6.87 -40.94
N THR A 53 -18.74 -7.67 -40.43
CA THR A 53 -19.89 -8.15 -41.21
C THR A 53 -20.75 -7.01 -41.74
N ARG A 54 -20.93 -5.94 -40.95
CA ARG A 54 -21.79 -4.80 -41.30
C ARG A 54 -21.07 -3.70 -42.07
N ARG A 55 -19.76 -3.85 -42.32
CA ARG A 55 -18.89 -2.86 -42.97
C ARG A 55 -19.05 -1.45 -42.35
N THR A 56 -19.19 -1.37 -41.03
CA THR A 56 -19.35 -0.10 -40.30
C THR A 56 -18.10 0.23 -39.51
N PRO A 57 -17.74 1.52 -39.34
CA PRO A 57 -16.59 1.93 -38.54
C PRO A 57 -16.60 1.31 -37.15
N CYS A 58 -15.48 0.68 -36.76
CA CYS A 58 -15.32 0.06 -35.45
C CYS A 58 -14.35 0.88 -34.61
N VAL A 59 -14.90 1.81 -33.82
CA VAL A 59 -14.11 2.71 -32.99
C VAL A 59 -14.37 2.41 -31.52
N TYR A 60 -13.29 2.22 -30.76
CA TYR A 60 -13.32 2.11 -29.31
C TYR A 60 -13.01 3.48 -28.72
N ASP A 61 -13.97 4.04 -28.00
CA ASP A 61 -13.73 5.27 -27.23
C ASP A 61 -13.14 4.89 -25.87
N ALA A 62 -11.84 5.14 -25.71
CA ALA A 62 -11.10 4.91 -24.48
C ALA A 62 -11.65 5.73 -23.30
N THR A 63 -12.31 6.86 -23.57
CA THR A 63 -12.91 7.72 -22.54
C THR A 63 -14.29 7.25 -22.09
N SER A 64 -14.92 6.33 -22.84
CA SER A 64 -16.30 5.89 -22.60
C SER A 64 -16.46 4.93 -21.42
N ASP A 65 -15.38 4.42 -20.83
CA ASP A 65 -15.45 3.61 -19.59
C ASP A 65 -15.47 4.50 -18.35
N GLN A 66 -16.48 5.36 -18.28
CA GLN A 66 -16.67 6.32 -17.19
C GLN A 66 -16.82 5.61 -15.83
N ARG A 67 -17.35 4.38 -15.81
CA ARG A 67 -17.48 3.57 -14.59
C ARG A 67 -16.09 3.28 -13.99
N ARG A 68 -15.14 2.83 -14.80
CA ARG A 68 -13.77 2.57 -14.34
C ARG A 68 -13.06 3.84 -13.92
N LYS A 69 -13.23 4.93 -14.68
CA LYS A 69 -12.66 6.24 -14.32
C LYS A 69 -13.15 6.70 -12.94
N ILE A 70 -14.46 6.64 -12.68
CA ILE A 70 -15.05 7.00 -11.39
C ILE A 70 -14.54 6.08 -10.27
N ALA A 71 -14.50 4.76 -10.50
CA ALA A 71 -13.99 3.81 -9.51
C ALA A 71 -12.52 4.09 -9.16
N ASN A 72 -11.67 4.32 -10.15
CA ASN A 72 -10.27 4.67 -9.93
C ASN A 72 -10.13 6.01 -9.19
N GLN A 73 -10.93 7.01 -9.57
CA GLN A 73 -10.90 8.32 -8.91
C GLN A 73 -11.31 8.21 -7.43
N ARG A 74 -12.31 7.38 -7.11
CA ARG A 74 -12.68 7.09 -5.71
C ARG A 74 -11.56 6.42 -4.95
N ASN A 75 -10.96 5.37 -5.52
CA ASN A 75 -9.83 4.69 -4.88
C ASN A 75 -8.63 5.63 -4.65
N VAL A 76 -8.35 6.52 -5.60
CA VAL A 76 -7.28 7.54 -5.46
C VAL A 76 -7.63 8.52 -4.33
N GLN A 77 -8.88 8.97 -4.24
CA GLN A 77 -9.31 9.86 -3.16
C GLN A 77 -9.24 9.15 -1.80
N GLU A 78 -9.75 7.93 -1.69
CA GLU A 78 -9.69 7.13 -0.47
C GLU A 78 -8.25 6.90 -0.01
N LEU A 79 -7.33 6.63 -0.94
CA LEU A 79 -5.91 6.50 -0.63
C LEU A 79 -5.31 7.82 -0.16
N ALA A 80 -5.65 8.95 -0.80
CA ALA A 80 -5.18 10.27 -0.38
C ALA A 80 -5.67 10.61 1.04
N ASP A 81 -6.93 10.33 1.33
CA ASP A 81 -7.52 10.55 2.66
C ASP A 81 -6.85 9.65 3.71
N ALA A 82 -6.59 8.38 3.37
CA ALA A 82 -5.88 7.45 4.25
C ALA A 82 -4.44 7.90 4.53
N LEU A 83 -3.72 8.45 3.54
CA LEU A 83 -2.37 9.01 3.73
C LEU A 83 -2.39 10.22 4.67
N LEU A 84 -3.35 11.13 4.52
CA LEU A 84 -3.52 12.27 5.44
C LEU A 84 -3.82 11.82 6.87
N GLN A 85 -4.68 10.80 7.02
CA GLN A 85 -4.99 10.22 8.33
C GLN A 85 -3.76 9.58 8.98
N LEU A 86 -2.98 8.82 8.20
CA LEU A 86 -1.76 8.20 8.67
C LEU A 86 -0.74 9.23 9.13
N GLU A 87 -0.55 10.30 8.36
CA GLU A 87 0.37 11.39 8.72
C GLU A 87 -0.05 12.07 10.02
N ARG A 88 -1.35 12.31 10.21
CA ARG A 88 -1.89 12.86 11.47
C ARG A 88 -1.62 11.94 12.67
N HIS A 89 -1.78 10.62 12.50
CA HIS A 89 -1.48 9.66 13.56
C HIS A 89 0.02 9.56 13.85
N LYS A 90 0.88 9.61 12.83
CA LYS A 90 2.34 9.66 13.00
C LYS A 90 2.77 10.89 13.78
N GLN A 91 2.25 12.07 13.43
CA GLN A 91 2.52 13.31 14.17
C GLN A 91 2.12 13.20 15.64
N LEU A 92 0.94 12.63 15.93
CA LEU A 92 0.49 12.45 17.31
C LEU A 92 1.39 11.47 18.08
N LEU A 93 1.58 10.26 17.56
CA LEU A 93 2.34 9.21 18.25
C LEU A 93 3.81 9.58 18.38
N GLY A 94 4.43 10.00 17.28
CA GLY A 94 5.83 10.40 17.27
C GLY A 94 6.07 11.65 18.10
N GLY A 95 5.15 12.62 18.06
CA GLY A 95 5.27 13.84 18.87
C GLY A 95 5.21 13.54 20.36
N ILE A 96 4.31 12.66 20.82
CA ILE A 96 4.27 12.19 22.23
C ILE A 96 5.62 11.58 22.62
N ILE A 97 6.17 10.68 21.78
CA ILE A 97 7.45 10.02 22.04
C ILE A 97 8.59 11.05 22.09
N ALA A 98 8.61 12.00 21.15
CA ALA A 98 9.63 13.03 21.06
C ALA A 98 9.57 13.98 22.26
N THR A 99 8.38 14.40 22.70
CA THR A 99 8.19 15.20 23.91
C THR A 99 8.73 14.45 25.13
N ILE A 100 8.42 13.17 25.30
CA ILE A 100 8.92 12.38 26.45
C ILE A 100 10.45 12.24 26.41
N ARG A 101 11.06 12.10 25.23
CA ARG A 101 12.50 11.88 25.08
C ARG A 101 13.34 13.15 25.21
N ALA A 102 12.82 14.30 24.77
CA ALA A 102 13.61 15.53 24.63
C ALA A 102 12.97 16.78 25.24
N GLY A 103 11.70 16.71 25.63
CA GLY A 103 11.02 17.78 26.34
C GLY A 103 11.57 17.96 27.74
N ASP A 104 11.49 19.19 28.23
CA ASP A 104 11.79 19.49 29.63
C ASP A 104 10.70 18.95 30.57
N ASN A 105 10.93 19.07 31.88
CA ASN A 105 9.99 18.58 32.88
C ASN A 105 8.61 19.23 32.73
N THR A 106 8.56 20.53 32.38
CA THR A 106 7.31 21.26 32.17
C THR A 106 6.52 20.74 30.97
N ALA A 107 7.16 20.53 29.83
CA ALA A 107 6.51 19.97 28.64
C ALA A 107 5.99 18.55 28.91
N ASN A 108 6.75 17.74 29.65
CA ASN A 108 6.35 16.38 30.03
C ASN A 108 5.16 16.38 31.01
N GLU A 109 5.19 17.23 32.04
CA GLU A 109 4.09 17.37 32.98
C GLU A 109 2.81 17.88 32.31
N ASP A 110 2.94 18.86 31.42
CA ASP A 110 1.85 19.41 30.64
C ASP A 110 1.23 18.36 29.72
N LEU A 111 2.06 17.59 29.01
CA LEU A 111 1.60 16.48 28.17
C LEU A 111 0.83 15.43 29.00
N ILE A 112 1.37 15.01 30.14
CA ILE A 112 0.72 14.05 31.04
C ILE A 112 -0.62 14.62 31.56
N ARG A 113 -0.67 15.91 31.90
CA ARG A 113 -1.88 16.58 32.37
C ARG A 113 -2.95 16.60 31.28
N VAL A 114 -2.59 16.95 30.05
CA VAL A 114 -3.52 16.93 28.91
C VAL A 114 -4.06 15.52 28.70
N ILE A 115 -3.22 14.49 28.67
CA ILE A 115 -3.65 13.10 28.50
C ILE A 115 -4.61 12.66 29.62
N ARG A 116 -4.26 12.95 30.89
CA ARG A 116 -5.08 12.56 32.06
C ARG A 116 -6.39 13.32 32.18
N SER A 117 -6.48 14.51 31.59
CA SER A 117 -7.72 15.31 31.60
C SER A 117 -8.84 14.73 30.73
N GLY A 118 -8.54 13.73 29.88
CA GLY A 118 -9.55 13.06 29.05
C GLY A 118 -10.02 13.88 27.85
N VAL A 119 -9.21 14.84 27.37
CA VAL A 119 -9.50 15.56 26.12
C VAL A 119 -9.58 14.61 24.92
N ASP A 120 -10.29 15.04 23.87
CA ASP A 120 -10.32 14.28 22.62
C ASP A 120 -8.96 14.29 21.90
N LEU A 121 -8.80 13.35 20.96
CA LEU A 121 -7.55 13.17 20.21
C LEU A 121 -7.17 14.39 19.34
N SER A 122 -8.14 15.20 18.91
CA SER A 122 -7.85 16.39 18.10
C SER A 122 -7.20 17.47 18.94
N GLN A 123 -7.68 17.66 20.17
CA GLN A 123 -7.09 18.58 21.15
C GLN A 123 -5.70 18.10 21.58
N LEU A 124 -5.54 16.82 21.88
CA LEU A 124 -4.23 16.24 22.20
C LEU A 124 -3.25 16.39 21.04
N ALA A 125 -3.67 16.09 19.80
CA ALA A 125 -2.84 16.25 18.62
C ALA A 125 -2.45 17.71 18.36
N ALA A 126 -3.35 18.67 18.65
CA ALA A 126 -3.03 20.08 18.56
C ALA A 126 -1.96 20.50 19.58
N HIS A 127 -2.08 20.04 20.83
CA HIS A 127 -1.09 20.28 21.88
C HIS A 127 0.28 19.71 21.49
N VAL A 128 0.34 18.43 21.13
CA VAL A 128 1.57 17.75 20.73
C VAL A 128 2.23 18.42 19.51
N ARG A 129 1.44 18.78 18.50
CA ARG A 129 1.94 19.49 17.31
C ARG A 129 2.50 20.87 17.67
N ASN A 130 1.84 21.60 18.57
CA ASN A 130 2.33 22.89 19.02
C ASN A 130 3.69 22.73 19.71
N GLU A 131 3.80 21.75 20.60
CA GLU A 131 5.01 21.46 21.35
C GLU A 131 6.19 21.10 20.43
N CYS A 132 5.96 20.23 19.44
CA CYS A 132 6.99 19.90 18.44
C CYS A 132 7.43 21.14 17.65
N ARG A 133 6.49 22.03 17.30
CA ARG A 133 6.81 23.25 16.54
C ARG A 133 7.54 24.31 17.36
N SER A 134 7.27 24.41 18.66
CA SER A 134 7.89 25.42 19.54
C SER A 134 9.23 24.99 20.13
N ASN A 135 9.52 23.69 20.17
CA ASN A 135 10.75 23.16 20.77
C ASN A 135 11.62 22.42 19.74
N ILE A 136 12.77 23.00 19.43
CA ILE A 136 13.68 22.46 18.41
C ILE A 136 14.26 21.10 18.77
N ALA A 137 14.49 20.81 20.06
CA ALA A 137 15.01 19.52 20.51
C ALA A 137 13.97 18.42 20.30
N ILE A 138 12.70 18.71 20.61
CA ILE A 138 11.57 17.80 20.35
C ILE A 138 11.44 17.57 18.84
N GLN A 139 11.46 18.61 18.02
CA GLN A 139 11.38 18.47 16.57
C GLN A 139 12.50 17.60 16.00
N GLN A 140 13.75 17.84 16.43
CA GLN A 140 14.91 17.06 15.97
C GLN A 140 14.80 15.59 16.34
N VAL A 141 14.28 15.27 17.53
CA VAL A 141 14.04 13.87 17.91
C VAL A 141 12.89 13.28 17.11
N TYR A 142 11.80 14.02 16.90
CA TYR A 142 10.68 13.57 16.07
C TYR A 142 11.13 13.17 14.66
N ASP A 143 11.94 14.00 14.01
CA ASP A 143 12.44 13.76 12.65
C ASP A 143 13.32 12.51 12.54
N GLN A 144 13.85 12.01 13.66
CA GLN A 144 14.68 10.80 13.75
C GLN A 144 13.89 9.54 14.13
N ILE A 145 12.58 9.66 14.42
CA ILE A 145 11.76 8.50 14.78
C ILE A 145 11.54 7.63 13.54
N ASP A 146 11.99 6.38 13.61
CA ASP A 146 11.58 5.35 12.65
C ASP A 146 10.16 4.86 12.99
N PHE A 147 9.23 5.09 12.07
CA PHE A 147 7.85 4.63 12.18
C PHE A 147 7.63 3.26 11.56
N ASN A 148 8.69 2.58 11.10
CA ASN A 148 8.60 1.19 10.69
C ASN A 148 8.45 0.29 11.93
N ILE A 149 7.29 -0.36 12.05
CA ILE A 149 6.97 -1.25 13.17
C ILE A 149 7.20 -2.72 12.78
N ASP A 150 7.51 -3.02 11.51
CA ASP A 150 7.81 -4.36 11.02
C ASP A 150 9.23 -4.79 11.47
N GLY A 151 9.38 -4.99 12.78
CA GLY A 151 10.59 -5.49 13.42
C GLY A 151 10.77 -7.00 13.27
N PRO A 152 11.91 -7.54 13.73
CA PRO A 152 12.13 -8.99 13.74
C PRO A 152 11.04 -9.71 14.52
N ARG A 153 10.68 -10.93 14.08
CA ARG A 153 9.61 -11.74 14.70
C ARG A 153 9.87 -12.10 16.17
N GLU A 154 11.13 -12.12 16.57
CA GLU A 154 11.56 -12.33 17.95
C GLU A 154 12.08 -11.01 18.51
N LEU A 155 11.28 -10.38 19.36
CA LEU A 155 11.65 -9.17 20.09
C LEU A 155 12.08 -9.55 21.51
N PRO A 156 13.13 -8.91 22.05
CA PRO A 156 13.53 -9.10 23.45
C PRO A 156 12.40 -8.66 24.39
N SER A 157 12.28 -9.31 25.54
CA SER A 157 11.25 -8.94 26.52
C SER A 157 11.51 -7.53 27.08
N PRO A 158 10.47 -6.79 27.51
CA PRO A 158 10.67 -5.46 28.10
C PRO A 158 11.68 -5.45 29.25
N THR A 159 11.68 -6.49 30.08
CA THR A 159 12.64 -6.67 31.17
C THR A 159 14.08 -6.89 30.67
N GLN A 160 14.27 -7.59 29.54
CA GLN A 160 15.59 -7.77 28.92
C GLN A 160 16.12 -6.46 28.34
N VAL A 161 15.25 -5.65 27.73
CA VAL A 161 15.62 -4.34 27.19
C VAL A 161 16.04 -3.40 28.31
N LEU A 162 15.27 -3.33 29.39
CA LEU A 162 15.57 -2.46 30.54
C LEU A 162 16.78 -2.96 31.35
N GLY A 163 17.02 -4.27 31.40
CA GLY A 163 18.17 -4.86 32.09
C GLY A 163 19.51 -4.68 31.39
N GLY A 164 19.52 -4.39 30.08
CA GLY A 164 20.73 -4.15 29.29
C GLY A 164 21.19 -2.69 29.19
N MET A 165 20.38 -1.73 29.67
CA MET A 165 20.68 -0.31 29.62
C MET A 165 21.56 0.10 30.81
N ALA A 166 22.87 -0.07 30.70
CA ALA A 166 23.82 0.59 31.60
C ALA A 166 23.70 2.13 31.45
N PRO A 167 23.89 2.92 32.52
CA PRO A 167 23.73 4.36 32.46
C PRO A 167 24.89 4.96 31.64
N GLY A 168 24.64 5.30 30.38
CA GLY A 168 25.58 6.06 29.53
C GLY A 168 26.05 5.40 28.23
N GLY A 169 25.42 4.32 27.74
CA GLY A 169 25.82 3.68 26.47
C GLY A 169 25.12 4.26 25.24
N GLU A 170 25.86 4.93 24.35
CA GLU A 170 25.44 5.21 22.97
C GLU A 170 24.87 3.96 22.31
N LEU A 171 23.76 4.12 21.58
CA LEU A 171 23.18 3.10 20.73
C LEU A 171 24.18 2.79 19.60
N LYS A 172 25.07 1.82 19.80
CA LYS A 172 25.94 1.33 18.71
C LYS A 172 25.06 0.68 17.66
N LEU A 173 24.77 1.44 16.62
CA LEU A 173 24.26 0.94 15.35
C LEU A 173 25.32 -0.05 14.82
N THR A 174 25.06 -1.35 14.95
CA THR A 174 25.94 -2.36 14.38
C THR A 174 25.80 -2.33 12.88
N ALA A 175 26.74 -1.61 12.24
CA ALA A 175 26.98 -1.72 10.81
C ALA A 175 27.30 -3.18 10.48
N SER A 176 26.35 -3.89 9.87
CA SER A 176 26.63 -5.17 9.23
C SER A 176 27.06 -4.88 7.79
N LEU A 177 28.36 -4.78 7.60
CA LEU A 177 29.02 -4.96 6.31
C LEU A 177 29.24 -6.46 6.11
N THR A 178 28.67 -7.03 5.05
CA THR A 178 29.37 -8.07 4.30
C THR A 178 29.32 -7.72 2.82
N SER A 179 30.47 -7.26 2.36
CA SER A 179 30.91 -7.28 0.98
C SER A 179 30.99 -8.72 0.47
N GLU A 180 30.39 -9.00 -0.68
CA GLU A 180 30.93 -9.97 -1.63
C GLU A 180 30.89 -9.38 -3.05
N SER A 181 31.93 -9.74 -3.77
CA SER A 181 32.52 -9.02 -4.90
C SER A 181 32.06 -9.60 -6.24
N SER A 182 31.83 -8.69 -7.19
CA SER A 182 32.12 -8.76 -8.64
C SER A 182 32.53 -10.11 -9.28
N SER A 183 31.85 -10.47 -10.38
CA SER A 183 32.30 -11.04 -11.69
C SER A 183 31.10 -11.76 -12.35
N ASP A 184 30.70 -11.64 -13.62
CA ASP A 184 31.26 -10.99 -14.80
C ASP A 184 30.23 -10.97 -15.96
N ILE A 185 30.41 -10.00 -16.86
CA ILE A 185 30.08 -9.91 -18.30
C ILE A 185 28.69 -10.32 -18.85
N GLY A 186 28.04 -9.33 -19.47
CA GLY A 186 26.99 -9.53 -20.47
C GLY A 186 26.53 -8.24 -21.16
N ARG A 187 27.46 -7.44 -21.70
CA ARG A 187 27.11 -6.33 -22.62
C ARG A 187 26.44 -6.90 -23.88
N ASN A 188 25.25 -6.42 -24.21
CA ASN A 188 24.77 -6.43 -25.59
C ASN A 188 24.23 -5.04 -25.95
N GLN A 189 25.04 -4.29 -26.69
CA GLN A 189 24.59 -3.20 -27.53
C GLN A 189 24.92 -3.60 -28.97
N GLY A 190 23.90 -3.60 -29.81
CA GLY A 190 23.90 -3.84 -31.24
C GLY A 190 22.50 -3.63 -31.76
#